data_AF-A0A653M2J0-F1
#
_entry.id   AF-A0A653M2J0-F1
#
_cell.length_a   1.000
_cell.length_b   1.000
_cell.length_c   1.000
_cell.angle_alpha   90.00
_cell.angle_beta   90.00
_cell.angle_gamma   90.00
#
_symmetry.space_group_name_H-M   'P 1'
#
loop_
_entity.id
_entity.type
_entity.pdbx_description
1 polymer ?
#
loop_
_entity_poly.entity_id
_entity_poly.type
_entity_poly.pdbx_seq_one_letter_code
_entity_poly.pdbx_strand_id
1 'polypeptide(L)'
;MHPFKHLLLRGALACLLALGAGSAIAGPLHYVRIDTTALAGRSGYLDFLFLGLGDAAAAQARVSLLEGAFTGPDFTLGSASGDASGGLVLDNSGAWSEAGLWADFGGVLRFAVDFDLAPGPDTGTTLSVALLDASLNYLEGTSGDILRFALQPGRPVDVFADPAFARVGDQPLPEAPTLWLLGAGVLLMARRVRRR
;
A
#
# COMPACT_ATOMS: atom_id res chain seq x y z
N MET A 1 -7.22 37.92 -31.68
CA MET A 1 -6.61 36.60 -31.97
C MET A 1 -5.65 36.09 -30.87
N HIS A 2 -5.79 36.54 -29.61
CA HIS A 2 -4.88 36.22 -28.50
C HIS A 2 -5.37 35.21 -27.43
N PRO A 3 -6.66 35.02 -27.12
CA PRO A 3 -7.07 34.21 -25.95
C PRO A 3 -6.87 32.70 -26.14
N PHE A 4 -6.87 32.23 -27.39
CA PHE A 4 -6.71 30.81 -27.73
C PHE A 4 -5.28 30.29 -27.46
N LYS A 5 -4.26 31.12 -27.73
CA LYS A 5 -2.86 30.78 -27.48
C LYS A 5 -2.57 30.62 -25.98
N HIS A 6 -3.16 31.47 -25.14
CA HIS A 6 -2.99 31.38 -23.68
C HIS A 6 -3.70 30.16 -23.08
N LEU A 7 -4.84 29.74 -23.64
CA LEU A 7 -5.55 28.55 -23.19
C LEU A 7 -4.79 27.26 -23.53
N LEU A 8 -4.26 27.18 -24.76
CA LEU A 8 -3.42 26.06 -25.20
C LEU A 8 -2.12 25.97 -24.41
N LEU A 9 -1.47 27.11 -24.14
CA LEU A 9 -0.24 27.15 -23.35
C LEU A 9 -0.46 26.68 -21.91
N ARG A 10 -1.58 27.08 -21.29
CA ARG A 10 -1.95 26.64 -19.93
C ARG A 10 -2.32 25.15 -19.89
N GLY A 11 -3.03 24.66 -20.91
CA GLY A 11 -3.31 23.23 -21.05
C GLY A 11 -2.04 22.40 -21.23
N ALA A 12 -1.14 22.83 -22.11
CA ALA A 12 0.15 22.18 -22.32
C ALA A 12 1.03 22.21 -21.06
N LEU A 13 1.04 23.33 -20.32
CA LEU A 13 1.78 23.44 -19.07
C LEU A 13 1.22 22.53 -17.98
N ALA A 14 -0.12 22.40 -17.88
CA ALA A 14 -0.77 21.46 -16.96
C ALA A 14 -0.44 20.00 -17.33
N CYS A 15 -0.42 19.66 -18.63
CA CYS A 15 0.02 18.34 -19.09
C CYS A 15 1.50 18.09 -18.80
N LEU A 16 2.37 19.08 -18.99
CA LEU A 16 3.81 18.96 -18.70
C LEU A 16 4.10 18.82 -17.20
N LEU A 17 3.33 19.49 -16.34
CA LEU A 17 3.43 19.32 -14.89
C LEU A 17 2.90 17.95 -14.44
N ALA A 18 1.85 17.43 -15.07
CA ALA A 18 1.34 16.08 -14.80
C ALA A 18 2.28 14.97 -15.30
N LEU A 19 3.07 15.22 -16.35
CA LEU A 19 4.07 14.30 -16.88
C LEU A 19 5.47 14.46 -16.25
N GLY A 20 5.70 15.58 -15.57
CA GLY A 20 7.00 15.97 -15.03
C GLY A 20 7.23 15.62 -13.55
N ALA A 21 6.26 14.96 -12.90
CA ALA A 21 6.48 14.35 -11.58
C ALA A 21 7.40 13.14 -11.75
N GLY A 22 8.71 13.41 -11.82
CA GLY A 22 9.74 12.40 -11.91
C GLY A 22 9.62 11.43 -10.74
N SER A 23 9.66 10.13 -11.06
CA SER A 23 9.77 9.06 -10.08
C SER A 23 11.02 9.32 -9.24
N ALA A 24 10.84 9.69 -7.97
CA ALA A 24 11.89 9.45 -7.00
C ALA A 24 12.21 7.94 -7.05
N ILE A 25 13.49 7.57 -7.03
CA ILE A 25 13.88 6.15 -6.88
C ILE A 25 13.59 5.78 -5.42
N ALA A 26 12.31 5.58 -5.11
CA ALA A 26 11.88 4.68 -4.06
C ALA A 26 11.91 3.26 -4.67
N GLY A 27 12.10 2.24 -3.84
CA GLY A 27 11.93 0.85 -4.26
C GLY A 27 10.55 0.62 -4.90
N PRO A 28 10.33 -0.50 -5.62
CA PRO A 28 9.04 -0.80 -6.21
C PRO A 28 7.95 -0.73 -5.12
N LEU A 29 6.92 0.06 -5.38
CA LEU A 29 5.77 0.19 -4.50
C LEU A 29 4.81 -0.96 -4.80
N HIS A 30 4.59 -1.85 -3.83
CA HIS A 30 3.71 -2.99 -3.96
C HIS A 30 2.31 -2.62 -3.48
N TYR A 31 1.33 -2.65 -4.38
CA TYR A 31 -0.07 -2.41 -4.04
C TYR A 31 -0.74 -3.71 -3.64
N VAL A 32 -1.31 -3.72 -2.43
CA VAL A 32 -1.93 -4.89 -1.82
C VAL A 32 -3.43 -4.67 -1.74
N ARG A 33 -4.17 -5.72 -2.11
CA ARG A 33 -5.61 -5.83 -1.90
C ARG A 33 -5.90 -7.06 -1.05
N ILE A 34 -6.52 -6.87 0.11
CA ILE A 34 -7.02 -7.93 0.98
C ILE A 34 -8.56 -7.97 0.88
N ASP A 35 -9.08 -9.06 0.33
CA ASP A 35 -10.50 -9.35 0.25
C ASP A 35 -10.96 -10.08 1.52
N THR A 36 -11.75 -9.42 2.35
CA THR A 36 -12.27 -9.96 3.60
C THR A 36 -13.77 -10.27 3.51
N THR A 37 -14.34 -10.34 2.30
CA THR A 37 -15.78 -10.59 2.09
C THR A 37 -16.25 -11.90 2.72
N ALA A 38 -15.40 -12.95 2.71
CA ALA A 38 -15.68 -14.23 3.37
C ALA A 38 -15.76 -14.14 4.91
N LEU A 39 -15.31 -13.02 5.49
CA LEU A 39 -15.23 -12.76 6.93
C LEU A 39 -16.24 -11.69 7.37
N ALA A 40 -17.28 -11.44 6.57
CA ALA A 40 -18.28 -10.41 6.85
C ALA A 40 -18.90 -10.53 8.24
N GLY A 41 -18.99 -9.40 8.94
CA GLY A 41 -19.55 -9.32 10.29
C GLY A 41 -18.58 -9.69 11.41
N ARG A 42 -17.30 -9.92 11.07
CA ARG A 42 -16.20 -10.10 12.03
C ARG A 42 -15.35 -8.84 12.07
N SER A 43 -14.63 -8.64 13.16
CA SER A 43 -13.64 -7.56 13.30
C SER A 43 -12.38 -8.12 13.96
N GLY A 44 -11.26 -7.48 13.69
CA GLY A 44 -9.96 -7.90 14.21
C GLY A 44 -8.84 -7.04 13.65
N TYR A 45 -7.61 -7.48 13.82
CA TYR A 45 -6.43 -6.77 13.33
C TYR A 45 -6.04 -7.23 11.94
N LEU A 46 -5.80 -6.27 11.05
CA LEU A 46 -4.84 -6.43 9.96
C LEU A 46 -3.46 -6.23 10.60
N ASP A 47 -2.80 -7.35 10.88
CA ASP A 47 -1.53 -7.38 11.59
C ASP A 47 -0.35 -7.40 10.63
N PHE A 48 0.71 -6.67 10.99
CA PHE A 48 1.95 -6.54 10.24
C PHE A 48 3.12 -6.86 11.17
N LEU A 49 3.90 -7.89 10.84
CA LEU A 49 5.08 -8.30 11.60
C LEU A 49 6.32 -8.23 10.70
N PHE A 50 7.32 -7.44 11.11
CA PHE A 50 8.55 -7.24 10.36
C PHE A 50 9.77 -7.72 11.15
N LEU A 51 10.37 -8.84 10.71
CA LEU A 51 11.46 -9.47 11.45
C LEU A 51 12.65 -9.77 10.54
N GLY A 52 13.83 -9.33 10.99
CA GLY A 52 15.12 -9.75 10.43
C GLY A 52 15.56 -11.09 11.00
N LEU A 53 16.16 -11.94 10.18
CA LEU A 53 16.83 -13.15 10.65
C LEU A 53 18.27 -12.82 11.03
N GLY A 54 18.83 -13.43 12.08
CA GLY A 54 20.27 -13.40 12.38
C GLY A 54 20.94 -12.03 12.25
N ASP A 55 21.87 -11.92 11.30
CA ASP A 55 22.63 -10.71 10.96
C ASP A 55 22.07 -9.96 9.73
N ALA A 56 20.75 -10.04 9.50
CA ALA A 56 20.07 -9.37 8.40
C ALA A 56 20.46 -7.88 8.31
N ALA A 57 20.62 -7.41 7.07
CA ALA A 57 20.89 -6.00 6.80
C ALA A 57 19.76 -5.12 7.35
N ALA A 58 20.08 -3.88 7.73
CA ALA A 58 19.07 -2.92 8.16
C ALA A 58 18.01 -2.73 7.07
N ALA A 59 16.76 -2.89 7.43
CA ALA A 59 15.62 -2.84 6.53
C ALA A 59 14.47 -2.08 7.17
N GLN A 60 13.67 -1.45 6.33
CA GLN A 60 12.44 -0.76 6.73
C GLN A 60 11.34 -1.08 5.72
N ALA A 61 10.15 -1.38 6.23
CA ALA A 61 8.91 -1.43 5.48
C ALA A 61 8.07 -0.19 5.81
N ARG A 62 7.53 0.46 4.78
CA ARG A 62 6.63 1.60 4.93
C ARG A 62 5.28 1.26 4.31
N VAL A 63 4.25 1.21 5.13
CA VAL A 63 2.87 0.95 4.72
C VAL A 63 2.15 2.28 4.56
N SER A 64 1.58 2.53 3.40
CA SER A 64 0.90 3.76 3.05
C SER A 64 -0.38 3.48 2.26
N LEU A 65 -1.13 4.53 1.92
CA LEU A 65 -2.37 4.41 1.12
C LEU A 65 -3.37 3.40 1.72
N LEU A 66 -3.49 3.41 3.06
CA LEU A 66 -4.41 2.55 3.78
C LEU A 66 -5.85 2.97 3.48
N GLU A 67 -6.62 2.03 2.95
CA GLU A 67 -8.04 2.21 2.66
C GLU A 67 -8.82 0.99 3.14
N GLY A 68 -9.89 1.22 3.88
CA GLY A 68 -10.68 0.14 4.46
C GLY A 68 -11.57 0.63 5.59
N ALA A 69 -12.27 -0.30 6.24
CA ALA A 69 -13.09 -0.03 7.41
C ALA A 69 -12.25 -0.13 8.69
N PHE A 70 -11.24 0.75 8.84
CA PHE A 70 -10.45 0.86 10.07
C PHE A 70 -11.26 1.64 11.12
N THR A 71 -11.65 0.98 12.21
CA THR A 71 -12.69 1.50 13.11
C THR A 71 -12.35 1.43 14.60
N GLY A 72 -11.26 0.76 14.97
CA GLY A 72 -10.89 0.51 16.37
C GLY A 72 -9.50 1.04 16.72
N PRO A 73 -9.01 0.74 17.94
CA PRO A 73 -7.68 1.14 18.36
C PRO A 73 -6.61 0.34 17.64
N ASP A 74 -5.63 1.05 17.08
CA ASP A 74 -4.42 0.45 16.54
C ASP A 74 -3.39 0.20 17.64
N PHE A 75 -2.44 -0.68 17.39
CA PHE A 75 -1.28 -0.87 18.26
C PHE A 75 0.03 -0.97 17.47
N THR A 76 1.13 -0.65 18.14
CA THR A 76 2.49 -0.85 17.66
C THR A 76 3.37 -1.40 18.77
N LEU A 77 4.23 -2.36 18.46
CA LEU A 77 5.18 -3.00 19.37
C LEU A 77 6.60 -2.97 18.79
N GLY A 78 7.57 -2.84 19.69
CA GLY A 78 8.99 -2.84 19.32
C GLY A 78 9.37 -1.62 18.48
N SER A 79 9.98 -1.86 17.32
CA SER A 79 10.44 -0.80 16.41
C SER A 79 9.38 -0.32 15.41
N ALA A 80 8.12 -0.76 15.55
CA ALA A 80 7.04 -0.28 14.70
C ALA A 80 6.48 1.08 15.20
N SER A 81 5.99 1.89 14.26
CA SER A 81 5.34 3.17 14.55
C SER A 81 4.28 3.53 13.51
N GLY A 82 3.38 4.45 13.87
CA GLY A 82 2.30 4.91 13.00
C GLY A 82 0.93 4.36 13.39
N ASP A 83 -0.05 4.58 12.52
CA ASP A 83 -1.45 4.17 12.70
C ASP A 83 -2.20 4.13 11.34
N ALA A 84 -3.48 3.74 11.34
CA ALA A 84 -4.28 3.64 10.13
C ALA A 84 -4.50 4.99 9.41
N SER A 85 -4.35 6.12 10.11
CA SER A 85 -4.55 7.46 9.55
C SER A 85 -3.30 8.01 8.86
N GLY A 86 -2.12 7.67 9.38
CA GLY A 86 -0.82 8.15 8.90
C GLY A 86 -0.02 7.14 8.09
N GLY A 87 -0.38 5.86 8.13
CA GLY A 87 0.47 4.77 7.65
C GLY A 87 1.38 4.20 8.74
N LEU A 88 2.08 3.11 8.41
CA LEU A 88 2.98 2.41 9.31
C LEU A 88 4.42 2.49 8.82
N VAL A 89 5.35 2.47 9.77
CA VAL A 89 6.78 2.26 9.53
C VAL A 89 7.23 1.14 10.46
N LEU A 90 7.77 0.08 9.87
CA LEU A 90 8.35 -1.05 10.59
C LEU A 90 9.81 -1.18 10.20
N ASP A 91 10.73 -1.23 11.15
CA ASP A 91 12.14 -1.52 10.90
C ASP A 91 12.62 -2.75 11.66
N ASN A 92 13.74 -3.33 11.24
CA ASN A 92 14.32 -4.53 11.85
C ASN A 92 15.50 -4.22 12.79
N SER A 93 15.58 -2.99 13.34
CA SER A 93 16.66 -2.61 14.26
C SER A 93 16.54 -3.27 15.65
N GLY A 94 15.33 -3.67 16.03
CA GLY A 94 15.01 -4.35 17.27
C GLY A 94 14.73 -5.84 17.07
N ALA A 95 14.53 -6.56 18.19
CA ALA A 95 14.14 -7.97 18.17
C ALA A 95 12.69 -8.21 17.71
N TRP A 96 11.88 -7.15 17.67
CA TRP A 96 10.46 -7.21 17.36
C TRP A 96 10.01 -5.90 16.70
N SER A 97 9.10 -5.99 15.72
CA SER A 97 8.52 -4.85 15.03
C SER A 97 7.16 -5.27 14.49
N GLU A 98 6.10 -4.88 15.18
CA GLU A 98 4.74 -5.35 14.89
C GLU A 98 3.74 -4.21 15.00
N ALA A 99 2.76 -4.17 14.12
CA ALA A 99 1.67 -3.22 14.17
C ALA A 99 0.36 -3.89 13.76
N GLY A 100 -0.68 -3.70 14.55
CA GLY A 100 -2.02 -4.17 14.25
C GLY A 100 -2.97 -3.02 14.03
N LEU A 101 -3.67 -3.04 12.89
CA LEU A 101 -4.71 -2.06 12.56
C LEU A 101 -6.09 -2.68 12.73
N TRP A 102 -6.91 -2.14 13.62
CA TRP A 102 -8.23 -2.71 13.86
C TRP A 102 -9.18 -2.38 12.71
N ALA A 103 -9.78 -3.41 12.11
CA ALA A 103 -10.70 -3.29 11.00
C ALA A 103 -11.96 -4.14 11.15
N ASP A 104 -13.06 -3.64 10.59
CA ASP A 104 -14.27 -4.42 10.34
C ASP A 104 -14.15 -5.17 9.01
N PHE A 105 -14.29 -6.49 9.06
CA PHE A 105 -14.17 -7.37 7.90
C PHE A 105 -15.51 -7.57 7.18
N GLY A 106 -15.43 -7.93 5.90
CA GLY A 106 -16.57 -8.06 4.99
C GLY A 106 -16.47 -7.23 3.72
N GLY A 107 -15.34 -6.53 3.54
CA GLY A 107 -15.09 -5.68 2.39
C GLY A 107 -13.70 -5.91 1.83
N VAL A 108 -13.07 -4.83 1.37
CA VAL A 108 -11.73 -4.85 0.82
C VAL A 108 -10.87 -3.87 1.60
N LEU A 109 -9.75 -4.35 2.11
CA LEU A 109 -8.69 -3.50 2.66
C LEU A 109 -7.61 -3.33 1.58
N ARG A 110 -7.07 -2.14 1.45
CA ARG A 110 -5.98 -1.83 0.53
C ARG A 110 -4.89 -1.08 1.25
N PHE A 111 -3.67 -1.31 0.81
CA PHE A 111 -2.50 -0.52 1.19
C PHE A 111 -1.44 -0.66 0.12
N ALA A 112 -0.44 0.20 0.19
CA ALA A 112 0.79 0.07 -0.55
C ALA A 112 1.94 -0.14 0.42
N VAL A 113 2.94 -0.93 0.03
CA VAL A 113 4.16 -1.12 0.80
C VAL A 113 5.39 -0.88 -0.06
N ASP A 114 6.32 -0.08 0.46
CA ASP A 114 7.67 0.07 -0.06
C ASP A 114 8.70 -0.38 0.97
N PHE A 115 9.88 -0.75 0.46
CA PHE A 115 10.96 -1.27 1.27
C PHE A 115 12.23 -0.46 1.02
N ASP A 116 12.89 -0.08 2.10
CA ASP A 116 14.28 0.36 2.11
C ASP A 116 15.13 -0.75 2.71
N LEU A 117 16.14 -1.20 1.97
CA LEU A 117 17.02 -2.29 2.37
C LEU A 117 18.47 -1.86 2.17
N ALA A 118 19.19 -1.76 3.27
CA ALA A 118 20.61 -1.49 3.23
C ALA A 118 21.37 -2.65 2.57
N PRO A 119 22.49 -2.38 1.88
CA PRO A 119 23.43 -3.42 1.51
C PRO A 119 23.92 -4.16 2.76
N GLY A 120 24.14 -5.46 2.66
CA GLY A 120 24.61 -6.25 3.80
C GLY A 120 24.72 -7.75 3.51
N PRO A 121 24.79 -8.59 4.55
CA PRO A 121 24.84 -10.04 4.42
C PRO A 121 23.64 -10.59 3.65
N ASP A 122 23.76 -11.79 3.08
CA ASP A 122 22.67 -12.46 2.37
C ASP A 122 21.51 -12.92 3.29
N THR A 123 21.53 -12.54 4.57
CA THR A 123 20.47 -12.86 5.53
C THR A 123 19.27 -11.92 5.34
N GLY A 124 18.08 -12.52 5.24
CA GLY A 124 16.87 -11.81 4.85
C GLY A 124 16.04 -11.25 6.00
N THR A 125 15.13 -10.35 5.63
CA THR A 125 14.10 -9.77 6.49
C THR A 125 12.73 -10.07 5.89
N THR A 126 11.74 -10.34 6.73
CA THR A 126 10.39 -10.69 6.28
C THR A 126 9.37 -9.70 6.82
N LEU A 127 8.50 -9.18 5.94
CA LEU A 127 7.22 -8.58 6.33
C LEU A 127 6.14 -9.65 6.18
N SER A 128 5.52 -10.04 7.27
CA SER A 128 4.34 -10.91 7.32
C SER A 128 3.10 -10.08 7.60
N VAL A 129 1.98 -10.46 6.99
CA VAL A 129 0.67 -9.85 7.21
C VAL A 129 -0.35 -10.93 7.52
N ALA A 130 -1.07 -10.77 8.63
CA ALA A 130 -2.05 -11.73 9.12
C ALA A 130 -3.39 -11.06 9.44
N LEU A 131 -4.44 -11.88 9.56
CA LEU A 131 -5.73 -11.46 10.11
C LEU A 131 -5.87 -12.08 11.50
N LEU A 132 -5.89 -11.25 12.53
CA LEU A 132 -5.93 -11.70 13.92
C LEU A 132 -7.23 -11.26 14.61
N ASP A 133 -7.68 -12.01 15.60
CA ASP A 133 -8.76 -11.61 16.50
C ASP A 133 -8.26 -10.65 17.61
N ALA A 134 -9.17 -10.22 18.50
CA ALA A 134 -8.84 -9.33 19.62
C ALA A 134 -7.83 -9.91 20.62
N SER A 135 -7.64 -11.24 20.61
CA SER A 135 -6.71 -11.96 21.47
C SER A 135 -5.40 -12.29 20.74
N LEU A 136 -5.19 -11.72 19.55
CA LEU A 136 -4.03 -11.95 18.68
C LEU A 136 -3.89 -13.41 18.19
N ASN A 137 -5.00 -14.16 18.15
CA ASN A 137 -5.01 -15.45 17.47
C ASN A 137 -5.40 -15.26 16.01
N TYR A 138 -4.93 -16.15 15.13
CA TYR A 138 -5.41 -16.19 13.75
C TYR A 138 -6.93 -16.26 13.69
N LEU A 139 -7.53 -15.36 12.92
CA LEU A 139 -8.97 -15.30 12.76
C LEU A 139 -9.46 -16.61 12.14
N GLU A 140 -10.58 -17.14 12.65
CA GLU A 140 -11.17 -18.38 12.13
C GLU A 140 -11.34 -18.29 10.60
N GLY A 141 -10.88 -19.31 9.87
CA GLY A 141 -10.83 -19.30 8.40
C GLY A 141 -9.45 -18.92 7.84
N THR A 142 -8.52 -18.51 8.70
CA THR A 142 -7.09 -18.35 8.39
C THR A 142 -6.26 -19.28 9.29
N SER A 143 -5.02 -19.58 8.89
CA SER A 143 -4.13 -20.47 9.66
C SER A 143 -2.67 -20.01 9.66
N GLY A 144 -2.41 -18.75 9.32
CA GLY A 144 -1.08 -18.20 9.11
C GLY A 144 -1.13 -16.83 8.42
N ASP A 145 0.04 -16.31 8.07
CA ASP A 145 0.18 -15.12 7.23
C ASP A 145 -0.61 -15.29 5.93
N ILE A 146 -1.46 -14.32 5.61
CA ILE A 146 -2.16 -14.26 4.32
C ILE A 146 -1.31 -13.60 3.24
N LEU A 147 -0.24 -12.91 3.63
CA LEU A 147 0.70 -12.24 2.73
C LEU A 147 2.07 -12.17 3.39
N ARG A 148 3.13 -12.34 2.60
CA ARG A 148 4.51 -12.23 3.04
C ARG A 148 5.39 -11.64 1.94
N PHE A 149 6.24 -10.70 2.33
CA PHE A 149 7.34 -10.20 1.51
C PHE A 149 8.66 -10.63 2.15
N ALA A 150 9.45 -11.42 1.43
CA ALA A 150 10.80 -11.79 1.84
C ALA A 150 11.82 -10.91 1.10
N LEU A 151 12.59 -10.15 1.89
CA LEU A 151 13.61 -9.23 1.45
C LEU A 151 14.98 -9.89 1.61
N GLN A 152 15.79 -9.86 0.56
CA GLN A 152 17.18 -10.31 0.60
C GLN A 152 18.06 -9.32 -0.15
N PRO A 153 19.21 -8.90 0.40
CA PRO A 153 20.08 -7.94 -0.28
C PRO A 153 20.48 -8.41 -1.68
N GLY A 154 20.37 -7.50 -2.66
CA GLY A 154 20.72 -7.78 -4.07
C GLY A 154 19.76 -8.71 -4.82
N ARG A 155 18.62 -9.10 -4.22
CA ARG A 155 17.58 -9.92 -4.85
C ARG A 155 16.26 -9.15 -4.99
N PRO A 156 15.43 -9.47 -6.00
CA PRO A 156 14.05 -9.03 -6.03
C PRO A 156 13.29 -9.50 -4.77
N VAL A 157 12.28 -8.74 -4.36
CA VAL A 157 11.40 -9.12 -3.25
C VAL A 157 10.60 -10.36 -3.65
N ASP A 158 10.66 -11.40 -2.83
CA ASP A 158 9.83 -12.61 -3.01
C ASP A 158 8.49 -12.43 -2.28
N VAL A 159 7.40 -12.70 -2.98
CA VAL A 159 6.04 -12.38 -2.52
C VAL A 159 5.20 -13.64 -2.48
N PHE A 160 4.74 -13.99 -1.28
CA PHE A 160 3.70 -14.99 -1.08
C PHE A 160 2.39 -14.29 -0.76
N ALA A 161 1.29 -14.65 -1.45
CA ALA A 161 -0.04 -14.15 -1.17
C ALA A 161 -1.03 -15.32 -1.20
N ASP A 162 -1.83 -15.48 -0.14
CA ASP A 162 -2.92 -16.43 -0.11
C ASP A 162 -4.01 -15.96 -1.09
N PRO A 163 -4.29 -16.70 -2.19
CA PRO A 163 -5.24 -16.25 -3.19
C PRO A 163 -6.69 -16.14 -2.68
N ALA A 164 -7.02 -16.73 -1.53
CA ALA A 164 -8.32 -16.58 -0.89
C ALA A 164 -8.53 -15.16 -0.33
N PHE A 165 -7.46 -14.48 0.06
CA PHE A 165 -7.52 -13.18 0.74
C PHE A 165 -6.70 -12.09 0.04
N ALA A 166 -5.46 -12.36 -0.33
CA ALA A 166 -4.50 -11.35 -0.76
C ALA A 166 -4.22 -11.36 -2.26
N ARG A 167 -4.03 -10.17 -2.82
CA ARG A 167 -3.46 -9.96 -4.17
C ARG A 167 -2.46 -8.80 -4.12
N VAL A 168 -1.35 -8.94 -4.84
CA VAL A 168 -0.30 -7.92 -4.95
C VAL A 168 -0.10 -7.55 -6.41
N GLY A 169 0.12 -6.26 -6.69
CA GLY A 169 0.46 -5.76 -8.02
C GLY A 169 1.39 -4.54 -7.97
N ASP A 170 2.06 -4.27 -9.10
CA ASP A 170 3.09 -3.22 -9.22
C ASP A 170 2.53 -1.87 -9.73
N GLN A 171 1.22 -1.77 -9.85
CA GLN A 171 0.51 -0.55 -10.25
C GLN A 171 -0.65 -0.33 -9.28
N PRO A 172 -1.07 0.93 -9.06
CA PRO A 172 -2.31 1.18 -8.34
C PRO A 172 -3.40 0.35 -9.00
N LEU A 173 -4.03 -0.56 -8.25
CA LEU A 173 -5.11 -1.37 -8.81
C LEU A 173 -6.12 -0.39 -9.41
N PRO A 174 -6.49 -0.54 -10.69
CA PRO A 174 -7.19 0.52 -11.41
C PRO A 174 -8.50 0.86 -10.70
N GLU A 175 -8.56 2.04 -10.12
CA GLU A 175 -9.83 2.69 -9.86
C GLU A 175 -10.38 3.16 -11.21
N ALA A 176 -11.29 2.38 -11.79
CA ALA A 176 -12.08 2.86 -12.90
C ALA A 176 -13.11 3.87 -12.36
N PRO A 177 -12.73 5.17 -12.22
CA PRO A 177 -13.31 6.20 -13.08
C PRO A 177 -12.35 7.37 -13.44
N THR A 178 -11.09 7.40 -13.02
CA THR A 178 -10.26 8.62 -13.13
C THR A 178 -9.99 9.04 -14.59
N LEU A 179 -9.76 8.06 -15.47
CA LEU A 179 -9.65 8.29 -16.91
C LEU A 179 -10.98 8.75 -17.54
N TRP A 180 -12.10 8.27 -16.99
CA TRP A 180 -13.43 8.69 -17.43
C TRP A 180 -13.75 10.12 -16.98
N LEU A 181 -13.33 10.53 -15.78
CA LEU A 181 -13.46 11.89 -15.26
C LEU A 181 -12.56 12.88 -16.02
N LEU A 182 -11.32 12.49 -16.32
CA LEU A 182 -10.43 13.26 -17.20
C LEU A 182 -11.02 13.39 -18.61
N GLY A 183 -11.49 12.29 -19.20
CA GLY A 183 -12.17 12.30 -20.50
C GLY A 183 -13.42 13.18 -20.52
N ALA A 184 -14.25 13.10 -19.48
CA ALA A 184 -15.43 13.93 -19.31
C ALA A 184 -15.06 15.42 -19.17
N GLY A 185 -14.02 15.75 -18.39
CA GLY A 185 -13.51 17.11 -18.24
C GLY A 185 -13.04 17.70 -19.58
N VAL A 186 -12.29 16.94 -20.37
CA VAL A 186 -11.83 17.35 -21.72
C VAL A 186 -13.01 17.54 -22.67
N LEU A 187 -13.99 16.64 -22.67
CA LEU A 187 -15.20 16.74 -23.50
C LEU A 187 -16.04 17.98 -23.17
N LEU A 188 -16.18 18.32 -21.89
CA LEU A 188 -16.90 19.52 -21.44
C LEU A 188 -16.18 20.81 -21.87
N MET A 189 -14.85 20.84 -21.80
CA MET A 189 -14.06 21.98 -22.27
C MET A 189 -14.14 22.13 -23.80
N ALA A 190 -14.05 21.04 -24.55
CA ALA A 190 -14.19 21.05 -26.01
C ALA A 190 -15.58 21.54 -26.45
N ARG A 191 -16.64 21.12 -25.76
CA ARG A 191 -18.02 21.55 -26.05
C ARG A 191 -18.24 23.04 -25.73
N ARG A 192 -17.56 23.58 -24.72
CA ARG A 192 -17.61 25.01 -24.37
C ARG A 192 -16.87 25.89 -25.39
N VAL A 193 -15.75 25.40 -25.94
CA VAL A 193 -15.01 26.09 -27.01
C VAL A 193 -15.81 26.08 -28.32
N ARG A 194 -16.52 25.00 -28.64
CA ARG A 194 -17.35 24.90 -29.86
C ARG A 194 -18.64 25.74 -29.82
N ARG A 195 -19.09 26.15 -28.64
CA ARG A 195 -20.31 26.96 -28.43
C ARG A 195 -20.03 28.47 -28.27
N ARG A 196 -18.78 28.89 -28.42
CA ARG A 196 -18.37 30.30 -28.52
C ARG A 196 -17.96 30.58 -29.96
#